data_AF-A0AAV8A2J8-F1
#
_entry.id   AF-A0AAV8A2J8-F1
#
_cell.length_a   1.000
_cell.length_b   1.000
_cell.length_c   1.000
_cell.angle_alpha   90.00
_cell.angle_beta   90.00
_cell.angle_gamma   90.00
#
_symmetry.space_group_name_H-M   'P 1'
#
loop_
_entity.id
_entity.type
_entity.pdbx_description
1 polymer ?
#
loop_
_entity_poly.entity_id
_entity_poly.type
_entity_poly.pdbx_seq_one_letter_code
_entity_poly.pdbx_strand_id
1 'polypeptide(L)'
;MEAIPIKDKLKTLVNSKDMSDVLFLVGKNKTKIYAHKLILSLASKTWKQLFYQEQSQPKLIVKYTIPDIEEIAFKSLLNFCYTKQIKLSDEIVLDLYYAANKFEVEELIKICEKYLGNNLSLTNCLIFLERSLVFNDKELIQKSLNMIEEESIKILNVPKSFNKLKEQTVKVILSCKKLNIDEIEIFRRIYERGIFLCSKQNIKPNPETLTKILSGLLDLIHIDLIGPTGLIEIAGTGLFDYKFLFKHSIRLSQNLSTKFNQNFEISRRQSEKSLKDKSELSILLLFSHVSESYYINLMDSIKSTGIKKVDLMKIFEETPTIEKMKNYDAVFVFSDSNFKEPIKAGNVLAEYVQGGGGLVISTLYSLTLGGWSGSLEGAIVEKDFLPVKKAKRIDKKRIKLGEIIEPNHYIMKNVTNFDCGNESLHTAITRPEKGANVISRWNDGTILVATKKKKSDFGIVVVLNFYPISDAEYNRYWSSQTDASNLIANSVEYAANY
;
A
#
# COMPACT_ATOMS: atom_id res chain seq x y z
N MET A 1 -15.83 69.53 20.80
CA MET A 1 -16.35 68.38 20.04
C MET A 1 -15.25 67.96 19.08
N GLU A 2 -14.68 66.78 19.25
CA GLU A 2 -13.77 66.23 18.24
C GLU A 2 -14.61 65.65 17.10
N ALA A 3 -14.32 66.07 15.87
CA ALA A 3 -14.99 65.54 14.69
C ALA A 3 -14.62 64.06 14.53
N ILE A 4 -15.63 63.19 14.42
CA ILE A 4 -15.41 61.76 14.18
C ILE A 4 -14.65 61.60 12.85
N PRO A 5 -13.47 60.97 12.84
CA PRO A 5 -12.68 60.74 11.64
C PRO A 5 -13.50 60.01 10.56
N ILE A 6 -13.31 60.38 9.30
CA ILE A 6 -14.04 59.75 8.18
C ILE A 6 -13.84 58.23 8.12
N LYS A 7 -12.66 57.76 8.57
CA LYS A 7 -12.33 56.33 8.70
C LYS A 7 -13.31 55.57 9.59
N ASP A 8 -13.72 56.16 10.70
CA ASP A 8 -14.64 55.51 11.65
C ASP A 8 -16.07 55.47 11.10
N LYS A 9 -16.45 56.48 10.30
CA LYS A 9 -17.72 56.48 9.54
C LYS A 9 -17.71 55.45 8.41
N LEU A 10 -16.58 55.26 7.71
CA LEU A 10 -16.48 54.22 6.68
C LEU A 10 -16.62 52.81 7.28
N LYS A 11 -16.14 52.59 8.50
CA LYS A 11 -16.27 51.30 9.19
C LYS A 11 -17.74 50.89 9.38
N THR A 12 -18.66 51.82 9.61
CA THR A 12 -20.09 51.52 9.78
C THR A 12 -20.78 51.14 8.47
N LEU A 13 -20.15 51.43 7.31
CA LEU A 13 -20.68 51.09 5.98
C LEU A 13 -20.27 49.69 5.49
N VAL A 14 -19.38 48.99 6.21
CA VAL A 14 -18.98 47.62 5.84
C VAL A 14 -20.19 46.69 5.89
N ASN A 15 -20.54 46.09 4.74
CA ASN A 15 -21.72 45.23 4.61
C ASN A 15 -23.05 45.91 5.01
N SER A 16 -23.11 47.24 4.93
CA SER A 16 -24.35 48.01 5.15
C SER A 16 -25.17 48.08 3.87
N LYS A 17 -26.50 48.05 4.00
CA LYS A 17 -27.42 48.36 2.88
C LYS A 17 -27.49 49.85 2.58
N ASP A 18 -27.20 50.68 3.57
CA ASP A 18 -27.26 52.13 3.44
C ASP A 18 -26.32 52.59 2.33
N MET A 19 -26.84 53.37 1.38
CA MET A 19 -26.11 53.88 0.20
C MET A 19 -25.40 52.82 -0.68
N SER A 20 -25.66 51.52 -0.46
CA SER A 20 -25.06 50.45 -1.24
C SER A 20 -25.60 50.44 -2.68
N ASP A 21 -24.71 50.29 -3.63
CA ASP A 21 -24.98 50.27 -5.08
C ASP A 21 -24.51 48.95 -5.73
N VAL A 22 -24.00 48.02 -4.92
CA VAL A 22 -23.64 46.66 -5.34
C VAL A 22 -23.97 45.60 -4.26
N LEU A 23 -24.42 44.43 -4.72
CA LEU A 23 -24.74 43.25 -3.91
C LEU A 23 -23.97 42.03 -4.44
N PHE A 24 -23.19 41.40 -3.58
CA PHE A 24 -22.51 40.14 -3.87
C PHE A 24 -23.29 38.95 -3.30
N LEU A 25 -23.38 37.88 -4.07
CA LEU A 25 -23.78 36.55 -3.61
C LEU A 25 -22.52 35.68 -3.49
N VAL A 26 -22.08 35.42 -2.27
CA VAL A 26 -20.76 34.83 -1.98
C VAL A 26 -20.87 33.39 -1.47
N GLY A 27 -19.96 32.55 -1.93
CA GLY A 27 -19.81 31.16 -1.50
C GLY A 27 -20.93 30.24 -1.96
N LYS A 28 -20.86 28.98 -1.54
CA LYS A 28 -21.87 27.95 -1.90
C LYS A 28 -23.27 28.30 -1.41
N ASN A 29 -23.35 28.97 -0.27
CA ASN A 29 -24.60 29.41 0.35
C ASN A 29 -25.18 30.68 -0.28
N LYS A 30 -24.47 31.30 -1.23
CA LYS A 30 -24.87 32.55 -1.88
C LYS A 30 -25.21 33.66 -0.87
N THR A 31 -24.40 33.78 0.19
CA THR A 31 -24.61 34.78 1.24
C THR A 31 -24.63 36.18 0.62
N LYS A 32 -25.65 36.97 0.97
CA LYS A 32 -25.82 38.35 0.50
C LYS A 32 -24.88 39.29 1.24
N ILE A 33 -24.02 40.00 0.50
CA ILE A 33 -23.09 40.99 1.04
C ILE A 33 -23.22 42.30 0.27
N TYR A 34 -23.55 43.39 0.97
CA TYR A 34 -23.73 44.72 0.37
C TYR A 34 -22.42 45.50 0.37
N ALA A 35 -22.17 46.32 -0.65
CA ALA A 35 -20.98 47.16 -0.74
C ALA A 35 -21.21 48.40 -1.63
N HIS A 36 -20.15 49.19 -1.80
CA HIS A 36 -20.16 50.49 -2.46
C HIS A 36 -19.12 50.52 -3.59
N LYS A 37 -19.55 50.74 -4.83
CA LYS A 37 -18.70 50.72 -6.04
C LYS A 37 -17.54 51.69 -5.94
N LEU A 38 -17.75 52.89 -5.38
CA LEU A 38 -16.71 53.89 -5.19
C LEU A 38 -15.56 53.37 -4.32
N ILE A 39 -15.88 52.82 -3.14
CA ILE A 39 -14.87 52.32 -2.18
C ILE A 39 -14.10 51.15 -2.79
N LEU A 40 -14.81 50.21 -3.42
CA LEU A 40 -14.21 49.07 -4.09
C LEU A 40 -13.32 49.48 -5.27
N SER A 41 -13.73 50.47 -6.06
CA SER A 41 -12.95 51.01 -7.19
C SER A 41 -11.67 51.72 -6.76
N LEU A 42 -11.66 52.32 -5.56
CA LEU A 42 -10.46 52.91 -4.97
C LEU A 42 -9.49 51.84 -4.45
N ALA A 43 -10.02 50.70 -4.00
CA ALA A 43 -9.23 49.61 -3.44
C ALA A 43 -8.73 48.58 -4.48
N SER A 44 -9.41 48.44 -5.62
CA SER A 44 -9.18 47.39 -6.61
C SER A 44 -9.28 47.92 -8.04
N LYS A 45 -8.26 47.65 -8.85
CA LYS A 45 -8.26 47.96 -10.29
C LYS A 45 -9.29 47.11 -11.03
N THR A 46 -9.40 45.82 -10.70
CA THR A 46 -10.38 44.89 -11.28
C THR A 46 -11.81 45.39 -11.10
N TRP A 47 -12.20 45.79 -9.88
CA TRP A 47 -13.54 46.32 -9.62
C TRP A 47 -13.76 47.67 -10.31
N LYS A 48 -12.75 48.54 -10.32
CA LYS A 48 -12.83 49.82 -11.06
C LYS A 48 -13.15 49.59 -12.54
N GLN A 49 -12.47 48.65 -13.19
CA GLN A 49 -12.72 48.30 -14.59
C GLN A 49 -14.09 47.66 -14.78
N LEU A 50 -14.44 46.69 -13.93
CA LEU A 50 -15.73 45.99 -13.96
C LEU A 50 -16.91 46.97 -13.88
N PHE A 51 -16.88 47.92 -12.93
CA PHE A 51 -17.96 48.88 -12.76
C PHE A 51 -17.99 49.97 -13.83
N TYR A 52 -16.84 50.27 -14.46
CA TYR A 52 -16.80 51.19 -15.60
C TYR A 52 -17.50 50.63 -16.83
N GLN A 53 -17.37 49.32 -17.08
CA GLN A 53 -18.01 48.63 -18.21
C GLN A 53 -19.53 48.48 -18.02
N GLU A 54 -20.02 48.60 -16.78
CA GLU A 54 -21.41 48.35 -16.41
C GLU A 54 -22.31 49.59 -16.50
N GLN A 55 -21.86 50.65 -17.17
CA GLN A 55 -22.58 51.94 -17.29
C GLN A 55 -23.85 51.88 -18.15
N SER A 56 -24.17 50.73 -18.78
CA SER A 56 -25.22 50.63 -19.80
C SER A 56 -26.66 50.57 -19.26
N GLN A 57 -26.90 50.46 -17.95
CA GLN A 57 -28.26 50.49 -17.36
C GLN A 57 -28.31 51.13 -15.96
N PRO A 58 -29.27 52.02 -15.67
CA PRO A 58 -29.46 52.60 -14.35
C PRO A 58 -30.18 51.59 -13.43
N LYS A 59 -29.43 50.64 -12.86
CA LYS A 59 -29.94 49.78 -11.77
C LYS A 59 -29.53 50.39 -10.42
N LEU A 60 -30.47 50.47 -9.49
CA LEU A 60 -30.25 50.97 -8.12
C LEU A 60 -29.17 50.16 -7.37
N ILE A 61 -29.17 48.83 -7.51
CA ILE A 61 -28.15 47.94 -6.95
C ILE A 61 -27.81 46.88 -8.00
N VAL A 62 -26.53 46.74 -8.32
CA VAL A 62 -26.07 45.71 -9.25
C VAL A 62 -25.63 44.45 -8.52
N LYS A 63 -25.96 43.28 -9.06
CA LYS A 63 -25.77 41.99 -8.38
C LYS A 63 -24.69 41.14 -9.07
N TYR A 64 -23.71 40.72 -8.29
CA TYR A 64 -22.63 39.83 -8.73
C TYR A 64 -22.64 38.51 -7.95
N THR A 65 -22.25 37.42 -8.59
CA THR A 65 -22.14 36.10 -7.93
C THR A 65 -20.68 35.67 -7.90
N ILE A 66 -20.19 35.29 -6.71
CA ILE A 66 -18.83 34.86 -6.45
C ILE A 66 -18.90 33.49 -5.76
N PRO A 67 -19.00 32.39 -6.53
CA PRO A 67 -19.26 31.06 -5.98
C PRO A 67 -18.03 30.41 -5.34
N ASP A 68 -16.83 30.92 -5.62
CA ASP A 68 -15.53 30.32 -5.33
C ASP A 68 -14.78 30.97 -4.14
N ILE A 69 -15.38 31.98 -3.51
CA ILE A 69 -14.87 32.60 -2.28
C ILE A 69 -15.92 32.44 -1.20
N GLU A 70 -15.53 31.92 -0.02
CA GLU A 70 -16.43 31.77 1.11
C GLU A 70 -16.63 33.10 1.87
N GLU A 71 -17.75 33.17 2.60
CA GLU A 71 -18.23 34.39 3.27
C GLU A 71 -17.16 35.06 4.15
N ILE A 72 -16.43 34.28 4.94
CA ILE A 72 -15.45 34.79 5.92
C ILE A 72 -14.30 35.52 5.22
N ALA A 73 -13.75 34.93 4.16
CA ALA A 73 -12.67 35.55 3.38
C ALA A 73 -13.15 36.82 2.67
N PHE A 74 -14.34 36.80 2.05
CA PHE A 74 -14.87 37.96 1.35
C PHE A 74 -15.21 39.12 2.31
N LYS A 75 -15.81 38.84 3.47
CA LYS A 75 -16.06 39.87 4.49
C LYS A 75 -14.76 40.48 5.01
N SER A 76 -13.72 39.67 5.14
CA SER A 76 -12.40 40.14 5.59
C SER A 76 -11.74 41.04 4.54
N LEU A 77 -11.79 40.66 3.26
CA LEU A 77 -11.39 41.50 2.13
C LEU A 77 -12.16 42.83 2.12
N LEU A 78 -13.49 42.76 2.25
CA LEU A 78 -14.35 43.93 2.26
C LEU A 78 -14.01 44.86 3.42
N ASN A 79 -13.83 44.32 4.62
CA ASN A 79 -13.43 45.11 5.77
C ASN A 79 -12.10 45.83 5.52
N PHE A 80 -11.13 45.17 4.90
CA PHE A 80 -9.85 45.78 4.55
C PHE A 80 -10.02 46.93 3.56
N CYS A 81 -10.85 46.78 2.52
CA CYS A 81 -11.11 47.85 1.55
C CYS A 81 -11.65 49.14 2.19
N TYR A 82 -12.42 49.04 3.27
CA TYR A 82 -13.05 50.19 3.93
C TYR A 82 -12.17 50.78 5.03
N THR A 83 -11.49 49.91 5.79
CA THR A 83 -10.86 50.30 7.06
C THR A 83 -9.33 50.27 7.01
N LYS A 84 -8.76 49.63 6.00
CA LYS A 84 -7.34 49.26 5.91
C LYS A 84 -6.84 48.42 7.11
N GLN A 85 -7.76 47.79 7.84
CA GLN A 85 -7.46 46.91 8.97
C GLN A 85 -7.79 45.46 8.61
N ILE A 86 -6.92 44.55 9.04
CA ILE A 86 -7.12 43.11 8.86
C ILE A 86 -6.58 42.36 10.07
N LYS A 87 -7.27 41.29 10.47
CA LYS A 87 -6.78 40.32 11.45
C LYS A 87 -6.53 39.01 10.71
N LEU A 88 -5.27 38.64 10.56
CA LEU A 88 -4.88 37.40 9.89
C LEU A 88 -4.83 36.23 10.88
N SER A 89 -5.21 35.05 10.39
CA SER A 89 -5.03 33.76 11.04
C SER A 89 -4.71 32.70 9.99
N ASP A 90 -4.07 31.62 10.40
CA ASP A 90 -3.71 30.49 9.52
C ASP A 90 -4.93 29.88 8.81
N GLU A 91 -6.09 29.90 9.47
CA GLU A 91 -7.35 29.36 8.92
C GLU A 91 -7.88 30.16 7.73
N ILE A 92 -7.72 31.49 7.73
CA ILE A 92 -8.34 32.36 6.71
C ILE A 92 -7.36 32.88 5.67
N VAL A 93 -6.06 32.93 5.99
CA VAL A 93 -5.08 33.72 5.23
C VAL A 93 -4.97 33.27 3.78
N LEU A 94 -5.10 31.97 3.49
CA LEU A 94 -5.03 31.45 2.13
C LEU A 94 -6.24 31.83 1.26
N ASP A 95 -7.44 31.77 1.83
CA ASP A 95 -8.66 32.14 1.11
C ASP A 95 -8.76 33.66 0.97
N LEU A 96 -8.27 34.41 1.96
CA LEU A 96 -8.13 35.86 1.86
C LEU A 96 -7.10 36.26 0.82
N TYR A 97 -5.95 35.58 0.77
CA TYR A 97 -4.92 35.80 -0.24
C TYR A 97 -5.44 35.50 -1.65
N TYR A 98 -6.25 34.44 -1.80
CA TYR A 98 -6.98 34.15 -3.03
C TYR A 98 -7.90 35.29 -3.45
N ALA A 99 -8.74 35.76 -2.52
CA ALA A 99 -9.67 36.84 -2.78
C ALA A 99 -8.93 38.15 -3.14
N ALA A 100 -7.85 38.47 -2.42
CA ALA A 100 -7.04 39.65 -2.67
C ALA A 100 -6.41 39.64 -4.07
N ASN A 101 -5.88 38.49 -4.52
CA ASN A 101 -5.34 38.33 -5.87
C ASN A 101 -6.43 38.41 -6.94
N LYS A 102 -7.55 37.72 -6.75
CA LYS A 102 -8.68 37.71 -7.71
C LYS A 102 -9.23 39.12 -7.99
N PHE A 103 -9.21 39.99 -6.98
CA PHE A 103 -9.66 41.37 -7.10
C PHE A 103 -8.51 42.38 -7.11
N GLU A 104 -7.26 41.95 -7.32
CA GLU A 104 -6.08 42.82 -7.44
C GLU A 104 -5.96 43.90 -6.33
N VAL A 105 -6.19 43.53 -5.07
CA VAL A 105 -6.02 44.43 -3.91
C VAL A 105 -4.56 44.38 -3.44
N GLU A 106 -3.68 45.09 -4.16
CA GLU A 106 -2.21 45.02 -4.05
C GLU A 106 -1.66 45.14 -2.61
N GLU A 107 -2.18 46.07 -1.81
CA GLU A 107 -1.75 46.24 -0.41
C GLU A 107 -2.06 44.99 0.43
N LEU A 108 -3.24 44.38 0.23
CA LEU A 108 -3.65 43.20 0.98
C LEU A 108 -2.88 41.96 0.53
N ILE A 109 -2.57 41.85 -0.77
CA ILE A 109 -1.69 40.82 -1.33
C ILE A 109 -0.35 40.85 -0.59
N LYS A 110 0.31 42.01 -0.52
CA LYS A 110 1.60 42.18 0.19
C LYS A 110 1.52 41.85 1.68
N ILE A 111 0.43 42.23 2.34
CA ILE A 111 0.21 41.91 3.77
C ILE A 111 0.07 40.40 3.98
N CYS A 112 -0.70 39.73 3.11
CA CYS A 112 -0.86 38.28 3.15
C CYS A 112 0.47 37.57 2.82
N GLU A 113 1.20 37.99 1.78
CA GLU A 113 2.53 37.45 1.43
C GLU A 113 3.51 37.54 2.59
N LYS A 114 3.58 38.70 3.25
CA LYS A 114 4.44 38.88 4.41
C LYS A 114 4.06 37.94 5.56
N TYR A 115 2.76 37.78 5.83
CA TYR A 115 2.28 36.86 6.86
C TYR A 115 2.57 35.40 6.51
N LEU A 116 2.28 34.99 5.27
CA LEU A 116 2.52 33.65 4.76
C LEU A 116 4.02 33.32 4.78
N GLY A 117 4.87 34.25 4.34
CA GLY A 117 6.32 34.09 4.36
C GLY A 117 6.91 33.99 5.77
N ASN A 118 6.39 34.75 6.73
CA ASN A 118 6.85 34.70 8.12
C ASN A 118 6.34 33.48 8.90
N ASN A 119 5.19 32.94 8.52
CA ASN A 119 4.55 31.78 9.17
C ASN A 119 4.67 30.50 8.33
N LEU A 120 5.54 30.48 7.32
CA LEU A 120 5.83 29.27 6.57
C LEU A 120 6.42 28.23 7.53
N SER A 121 5.82 27.04 7.53
CA SER A 121 6.16 25.96 8.44
C SER A 121 6.01 24.60 7.77
N LEU A 122 6.56 23.55 8.41
CA LEU A 122 6.49 22.18 7.91
C LEU A 122 5.05 21.69 7.65
N THR A 123 4.06 22.22 8.37
CA THR A 123 2.66 21.78 8.29
C THR A 123 1.86 22.47 7.19
N ASN A 124 2.23 23.71 6.82
CA ASN A 124 1.49 24.52 5.85
C ASN A 124 2.23 24.71 4.50
N CYS A 125 3.51 24.36 4.42
CA CYS A 125 4.37 24.57 3.25
C CYS A 125 3.81 24.00 1.94
N LEU A 126 3.34 22.74 1.93
CA LEU A 126 2.79 22.11 0.73
C LEU A 126 1.52 22.79 0.21
N ILE A 127 0.66 23.24 1.12
CA ILE A 127 -0.57 23.95 0.78
C ILE A 127 -0.23 25.33 0.22
N PHE A 128 0.77 26.00 0.81
CA PHE A 128 1.23 27.32 0.36
C PHE A 128 1.85 27.24 -1.03
N LEU A 129 2.66 26.22 -1.32
CA LEU A 129 3.20 25.97 -2.65
C LEU A 129 2.07 25.76 -3.68
N GLU A 130 1.08 24.92 -3.38
CA GLU A 130 -0.03 24.68 -4.31
C GLU A 130 -0.76 25.98 -4.66
N ARG A 131 -1.00 26.83 -3.65
CA ARG A 131 -1.72 28.09 -3.83
C ARG A 131 -0.86 29.13 -4.55
N SER A 132 0.42 29.26 -4.20
CA SER A 132 1.32 30.21 -4.86
C SER A 132 1.53 29.89 -6.35
N LEU A 133 1.52 28.61 -6.72
CA LEU A 133 1.50 28.17 -8.13
C LEU A 133 0.25 28.64 -8.88
N VAL A 134 -0.92 28.69 -8.24
CA VAL A 134 -2.17 29.17 -8.86
C VAL A 134 -2.11 30.68 -9.11
N PHE A 135 -1.49 31.45 -8.22
CA PHE A 135 -1.36 32.91 -8.37
C PHE A 135 -0.12 33.36 -9.12
N ASN A 136 0.79 32.43 -9.45
CA ASN A 136 2.09 32.74 -10.02
C ASN A 136 2.94 33.68 -9.13
N ASP A 137 2.83 33.53 -7.81
CA ASP A 137 3.67 34.26 -6.84
C ASP A 137 5.06 33.62 -6.78
N LYS A 138 5.98 34.18 -7.56
CA LYS A 138 7.35 33.68 -7.70
C LYS A 138 8.13 33.71 -6.37
N GLU A 139 7.88 34.68 -5.50
CA GLU A 139 8.61 34.81 -4.25
C GLU A 139 8.18 33.71 -3.26
N LEU A 140 6.87 33.52 -3.09
CA LEU A 140 6.35 32.48 -2.20
C LEU A 140 6.58 31.07 -2.74
N ILE A 141 6.55 30.87 -4.08
CA ILE A 141 6.98 29.62 -4.71
C ILE A 141 8.43 29.32 -4.30
N GLN A 142 9.36 30.26 -4.51
CA GLN A 142 10.76 30.03 -4.21
C GLN A 142 11.00 29.74 -2.72
N LYS A 143 10.37 30.51 -1.81
CA LYS A 143 10.48 30.27 -0.37
C LYS A 143 9.95 28.89 0.03
N SER A 144 8.82 28.48 -0.54
CA SER A 144 8.22 27.16 -0.26
C SER A 144 9.11 26.04 -0.78
N LEU A 145 9.66 26.18 -2.01
CA LEU A 145 10.58 25.19 -2.57
C LEU A 145 11.88 25.08 -1.78
N ASN A 146 12.47 26.20 -1.34
CA ASN A 146 13.67 26.16 -0.50
C ASN A 146 13.43 25.38 0.80
N MET A 147 12.30 25.62 1.47
CA MET A 147 11.95 24.87 2.69
C MET A 147 11.71 23.38 2.38
N ILE A 148 11.10 23.05 1.24
CA ILE A 148 10.91 21.66 0.80
C ILE A 148 12.27 20.99 0.52
N GLU A 149 13.22 21.69 -0.09
CA GLU A 149 14.57 21.17 -0.34
C GLU A 149 15.33 20.95 0.99
N GLU A 150 15.24 21.89 1.93
CA GLU A 150 15.91 21.80 3.24
C GLU A 150 15.32 20.71 4.16
N GLU A 151 13.99 20.54 4.14
CA GLU A 151 13.25 19.69 5.08
C GLU A 151 12.44 18.59 4.35
N SER A 152 12.96 18.10 3.22
CA SER A 152 12.28 17.18 2.28
C SER A 152 11.65 15.98 2.98
N ILE A 153 12.41 15.28 3.83
CA ILE A 153 11.94 14.09 4.56
C ILE A 153 10.74 14.44 5.45
N LYS A 154 10.83 15.52 6.24
CA LYS A 154 9.78 15.89 7.21
C LYS A 154 8.50 16.33 6.51
N ILE A 155 8.62 17.05 5.40
CA ILE A 155 7.47 17.62 4.68
C ILE A 155 6.77 16.56 3.82
N LEU A 156 7.53 15.75 3.10
CA LEU A 156 6.98 14.75 2.18
C LEU A 156 6.45 13.51 2.91
N ASN A 157 6.98 13.19 4.11
CA ASN A 157 6.51 12.06 4.93
C ASN A 157 5.23 12.35 5.73
N VAL A 158 4.45 13.37 5.36
CA VAL A 158 3.10 13.63 5.93
C VAL A 158 2.03 13.21 4.91
N PRO A 159 1.53 11.96 4.94
CA PRO A 159 0.71 11.40 3.86
C PRO A 159 -0.59 12.20 3.62
N LYS A 160 -1.21 12.70 4.69
CA LYS A 160 -2.50 13.43 4.59
C LYS A 160 -2.39 14.73 3.80
N SER A 161 -1.24 15.39 3.82
CA SER A 161 -1.02 16.68 3.13
C SER A 161 -0.57 16.45 1.69
N PHE A 162 0.44 15.59 1.49
CA PHE A 162 0.98 15.28 0.17
C PHE A 162 -0.07 14.61 -0.76
N ASN A 163 -0.85 13.66 -0.24
CA ASN A 163 -1.84 12.92 -1.03
C ASN A 163 -3.02 13.79 -1.50
N LYS A 164 -3.20 15.00 -0.97
CA LYS A 164 -4.26 15.92 -1.38
C LYS A 164 -3.84 16.92 -2.45
N LEU A 165 -2.54 17.03 -2.73
CA LEU A 165 -2.02 17.98 -3.71
C LEU A 165 -2.55 17.70 -5.12
N LYS A 166 -2.59 18.74 -5.95
CA LYS A 166 -2.82 18.64 -7.38
C LYS A 166 -1.58 18.05 -8.06
N GLU A 167 -1.81 17.33 -9.16
CA GLU A 167 -0.72 16.70 -9.93
C GLU A 167 0.36 17.71 -10.34
N GLN A 168 -0.04 18.91 -10.80
CA GLN A 168 0.90 19.95 -11.19
C GLN A 168 1.83 20.38 -10.06
N THR A 169 1.31 20.47 -8.82
CA THR A 169 2.13 20.82 -7.65
C THR A 169 3.13 19.72 -7.34
N VAL A 170 2.69 18.45 -7.42
CA VAL A 170 3.60 17.31 -7.24
C VAL A 170 4.70 17.32 -8.31
N LYS A 171 4.37 17.57 -9.59
CA LYS A 171 5.37 17.70 -10.67
C LYS A 171 6.43 18.77 -10.38
N VAL A 172 5.99 19.93 -9.88
CA VAL A 172 6.92 21.02 -9.49
C VAL A 172 7.85 20.57 -8.37
N ILE A 173 7.31 19.91 -7.34
CA ILE A 173 8.13 19.36 -6.24
C ILE A 173 9.15 18.36 -6.78
N LEU A 174 8.72 17.39 -7.58
CA LEU A 174 9.59 16.35 -8.14
C LEU A 174 10.63 16.89 -9.14
N SER A 175 10.40 18.08 -9.70
CA SER A 175 11.36 18.74 -10.59
C SER A 175 12.50 19.45 -9.83
N CYS A 176 12.43 19.53 -8.49
CA CYS A 176 13.48 20.11 -7.66
C CYS A 176 14.74 19.23 -7.67
N LYS A 177 15.87 19.80 -8.06
CA LYS A 177 17.15 19.07 -8.18
C LYS A 177 17.81 18.75 -6.84
N LYS A 178 17.37 19.37 -5.74
CA LYS A 178 18.04 19.33 -4.43
C LYS A 178 17.15 18.75 -3.33
N LEU A 179 16.19 17.90 -3.68
CA LEU A 179 15.40 17.20 -2.65
C LEU A 179 16.33 16.31 -1.83
N ASN A 180 16.44 16.58 -0.53
CA ASN A 180 17.28 15.81 0.39
C ASN A 180 16.52 14.58 0.90
N ILE A 181 16.15 13.69 -0.01
CA ILE A 181 15.36 12.49 0.26
C ILE A 181 15.76 11.41 -0.76
N ASP A 182 15.83 10.16 -0.31
CA ASP A 182 16.14 9.06 -1.22
C ASP A 182 15.04 8.90 -2.27
N GLU A 183 15.43 8.67 -3.52
CA GLU A 183 14.51 8.54 -4.65
C GLU A 183 13.49 7.40 -4.45
N ILE A 184 13.86 6.35 -3.71
CA ILE A 184 12.93 5.28 -3.33
C ILE A 184 11.80 5.77 -2.41
N GLU A 185 12.08 6.72 -1.51
CA GLU A 185 11.06 7.29 -0.63
C GLU A 185 10.12 8.20 -1.42
N ILE A 186 10.64 8.93 -2.42
CA ILE A 186 9.82 9.67 -3.39
C ILE A 186 8.84 8.72 -4.09
N PHE A 187 9.34 7.58 -4.61
CA PHE A 187 8.49 6.57 -5.23
C PHE A 187 7.40 6.07 -4.27
N ARG A 188 7.73 5.73 -3.01
CA ARG A 188 6.75 5.29 -2.01
C ARG A 188 5.64 6.32 -1.80
N ARG A 189 5.97 7.62 -1.72
CA ARG A 189 4.97 8.70 -1.56
C ARG A 189 4.07 8.82 -2.79
N ILE A 190 4.61 8.69 -3.99
CA ILE A 190 3.82 8.69 -5.24
C ILE A 190 2.91 7.46 -5.29
N TYR A 191 3.42 6.29 -4.88
CA TYR A 191 2.66 5.04 -4.83
C TYR A 191 1.49 5.10 -3.83
N GLU A 192 1.75 5.53 -2.59
CA GLU A 192 0.72 5.76 -1.56
C GLU A 192 -0.34 6.77 -2.01
N ARG A 193 0.11 7.84 -2.69
CA ARG A 193 -0.78 8.82 -3.31
C ARG A 193 -1.69 8.17 -4.37
N GLY A 194 -1.14 7.30 -5.22
CA GLY A 194 -1.92 6.56 -6.22
C GLY A 194 -3.03 5.72 -5.57
N ILE A 195 -2.70 4.98 -4.51
CA ILE A 195 -3.68 4.20 -3.73
C ILE A 195 -4.76 5.11 -3.14
N PHE A 196 -4.38 6.26 -2.58
CA PHE A 196 -5.33 7.23 -2.05
C PHE A 196 -6.29 7.74 -3.14
N LEU A 197 -5.78 8.08 -4.32
CA LEU A 197 -6.60 8.54 -5.45
C LEU A 197 -7.55 7.45 -5.97
N CYS A 198 -7.08 6.20 -6.06
CA CYS A 198 -7.92 5.03 -6.37
C CYS A 198 -9.09 4.92 -5.39
N SER A 199 -8.82 5.01 -4.08
CA SER A 199 -9.86 4.93 -3.05
C SER A 199 -10.88 6.05 -3.15
N LYS A 200 -10.45 7.29 -3.46
CA LYS A 200 -11.35 8.45 -3.63
C LYS A 200 -12.27 8.31 -4.84
N GLN A 201 -11.84 7.57 -5.86
CA GLN A 201 -12.62 7.30 -7.07
C GLN A 201 -13.41 5.99 -6.98
N ASN A 202 -13.39 5.28 -5.85
CA ASN A 202 -13.96 3.94 -5.67
C ASN A 202 -13.43 2.90 -6.69
N ILE A 203 -12.15 3.02 -7.07
CA ILE A 203 -11.47 2.09 -7.98
C ILE A 203 -10.51 1.22 -7.15
N LYS A 204 -10.49 -0.09 -7.42
CA LYS A 204 -9.55 -1.00 -6.76
C LYS A 204 -8.12 -0.74 -7.27
N PRO A 205 -7.12 -0.50 -6.40
CA PRO A 205 -5.75 -0.29 -6.83
C PRO A 205 -5.18 -1.58 -7.44
N ASN A 206 -4.71 -1.48 -8.67
CA ASN A 206 -3.96 -2.52 -9.39
C ASN A 206 -2.92 -1.82 -10.30
N PRO A 207 -1.93 -2.54 -10.85
CA PRO A 207 -0.87 -1.93 -11.65
C PRO A 207 -1.40 -1.08 -12.83
N GLU A 208 -2.38 -1.59 -13.60
CA GLU A 208 -2.94 -0.86 -14.74
C GLU A 208 -3.59 0.47 -14.34
N THR A 209 -4.39 0.46 -13.28
CA THR A 209 -5.10 1.64 -12.77
C THR A 209 -4.11 2.64 -12.19
N LEU A 210 -3.15 2.16 -11.41
CA LEU A 210 -2.13 3.00 -10.79
C LEU A 210 -1.21 3.62 -11.85
N THR A 211 -0.78 2.87 -12.87
CA THR A 211 -0.03 3.40 -14.01
C THR A 211 -0.82 4.47 -14.75
N LYS A 212 -2.14 4.29 -14.94
CA LYS A 212 -2.99 5.30 -15.56
C LYS A 212 -3.13 6.57 -14.72
N ILE A 213 -3.29 6.44 -13.40
CA ILE A 213 -3.45 7.58 -12.48
C ILE A 213 -2.13 8.32 -12.25
N LEU A 214 -1.02 7.59 -12.27
CA LEU A 214 0.31 8.12 -11.94
C LEU A 214 1.18 8.39 -13.17
N SER A 215 0.70 8.18 -14.39
CA SER A 215 1.54 8.21 -15.61
C SER A 215 2.43 9.44 -15.70
N GLY A 216 1.88 10.63 -15.45
CA GLY A 216 2.63 11.89 -15.50
C GLY A 216 3.62 12.12 -14.36
N LEU A 217 3.57 11.30 -13.29
CA LEU A 217 4.47 11.39 -12.13
C LEU A 217 5.56 10.32 -12.16
N LEU A 218 5.27 9.12 -12.71
CA LEU A 218 6.23 8.02 -12.81
C LEU A 218 7.44 8.39 -13.67
N ASP A 219 7.23 9.18 -14.73
CA ASP A 219 8.31 9.65 -15.62
C ASP A 219 9.30 10.61 -14.93
N LEU A 220 8.91 11.20 -13.79
CA LEU A 220 9.76 12.12 -13.04
C LEU A 220 10.63 11.41 -12.00
N ILE A 221 10.46 10.09 -11.83
CA ILE A 221 11.24 9.31 -10.88
C ILE A 221 12.57 8.91 -11.51
N HIS A 222 13.67 9.28 -10.88
CA HIS A 222 15.02 8.97 -11.34
C HIS A 222 15.43 7.55 -10.94
N ILE A 223 14.94 6.55 -11.68
CA ILE A 223 15.15 5.13 -11.37
C ILE A 223 16.64 4.74 -11.31
N ASP A 224 17.50 5.44 -12.04
CA ASP A 224 18.97 5.27 -11.95
C ASP A 224 19.56 5.69 -10.59
N LEU A 225 18.86 6.46 -9.77
CA LEU A 225 19.30 6.85 -8.41
C LEU A 225 18.81 5.87 -7.33
N ILE A 226 18.03 4.85 -7.72
CA ILE A 226 17.43 3.90 -6.80
C ILE A 226 18.34 2.68 -6.69
N GLY A 227 18.79 2.40 -5.47
CA GLY A 227 19.64 1.25 -5.21
C GLY A 227 18.95 -0.11 -5.48
N PRO A 228 19.72 -1.20 -5.61
CA PRO A 228 19.26 -2.58 -5.78
C PRO A 228 17.98 -2.96 -5.02
N THR A 229 17.97 -2.72 -3.70
CA THR A 229 16.85 -3.08 -2.82
C THR A 229 15.58 -2.29 -3.15
N GLY A 230 15.73 -1.01 -3.53
CA GLY A 230 14.61 -0.17 -3.94
C GLY A 230 14.05 -0.57 -5.30
N LEU A 231 14.91 -1.00 -6.24
CA LEU A 231 14.45 -1.50 -7.55
C LEU A 231 13.62 -2.78 -7.39
N ILE A 232 13.97 -3.67 -6.46
CA ILE A 232 13.18 -4.86 -6.13
C ILE A 232 11.81 -4.47 -5.57
N GLU A 233 11.77 -3.48 -4.68
CA GLU A 233 10.52 -2.97 -4.12
C GLU A 233 9.61 -2.39 -5.21
N ILE A 234 10.15 -1.58 -6.11
CA ILE A 234 9.43 -1.00 -7.26
C ILE A 234 8.91 -2.11 -8.17
N ALA A 235 9.74 -3.11 -8.45
CA ALA A 235 9.36 -4.25 -9.28
C ALA A 235 8.16 -5.01 -8.70
N GLY A 236 8.08 -5.15 -7.37
CA GLY A 236 6.95 -5.78 -6.68
C GLY A 236 5.61 -5.05 -6.84
N THR A 237 5.62 -3.79 -7.27
CA THR A 237 4.38 -3.02 -7.53
C THR A 237 3.75 -3.28 -8.88
N GLY A 238 4.50 -3.85 -9.84
CA GLY A 238 4.05 -4.06 -11.21
C GLY A 238 3.91 -2.79 -12.06
N LEU A 239 4.36 -1.63 -11.57
CA LEU A 239 4.21 -0.34 -12.28
C LEU A 239 5.21 -0.13 -13.43
N PHE A 240 6.36 -0.81 -13.38
CA PHE A 240 7.41 -0.69 -14.38
C PHE A 240 7.72 -2.04 -15.00
N ASP A 241 8.03 -2.02 -16.30
CA ASP A 241 8.47 -3.21 -17.01
C ASP A 241 9.79 -3.74 -16.44
N TYR A 242 9.88 -5.06 -16.27
CA TYR A 242 11.05 -5.70 -15.68
C TYR A 242 12.31 -5.55 -16.54
N LYS A 243 12.20 -5.57 -17.89
CA LYS A 243 13.35 -5.34 -18.76
C LYS A 243 13.84 -3.90 -18.63
N PHE A 244 12.91 -2.97 -18.48
CA PHE A 244 13.22 -1.57 -18.18
C PHE A 244 13.99 -1.45 -16.85
N LEU A 245 13.49 -2.01 -15.75
CA LEU A 245 14.17 -1.96 -14.44
C LEU A 245 15.53 -2.68 -14.46
N PHE A 246 15.63 -3.81 -15.17
CA PHE A 246 16.89 -4.56 -15.33
C PHE A 246 17.97 -3.74 -16.06
N LYS A 247 17.59 -3.01 -17.11
CA LYS A 247 18.52 -2.16 -17.84
C LYS A 247 19.13 -1.09 -16.92
N HIS A 248 18.32 -0.53 -16.01
CA HIS A 248 18.77 0.46 -15.03
C HIS A 248 19.61 -0.20 -13.93
N SER A 249 19.24 -1.41 -13.49
CA SER A 249 20.04 -2.17 -12.52
C SER A 249 21.41 -2.58 -13.06
N ILE A 250 21.52 -2.93 -14.36
CA ILE A 250 22.80 -3.24 -15.00
C ILE A 250 23.73 -2.02 -15.04
N ARG A 251 23.17 -0.83 -15.35
CA ARG A 251 23.93 0.42 -15.33
C ARG A 251 24.48 0.71 -13.94
N LEU A 252 23.69 0.45 -12.90
CA LEU A 252 24.14 0.55 -11.50
C LEU A 252 25.15 -0.55 -11.12
N SER A 253 25.01 -1.76 -11.68
CA SER A 253 25.85 -2.92 -11.37
C SER A 253 27.17 -2.96 -12.11
N GLN A 254 27.46 -2.04 -13.04
CA GLN A 254 28.83 -1.84 -13.55
C GLN A 254 29.82 -1.47 -12.43
N ASN A 255 29.35 -1.21 -11.20
CA ASN A 255 30.18 -1.05 -10.00
C ASN A 255 29.97 -2.07 -8.87
N LEU A 256 29.09 -3.09 -8.94
CA LEU A 256 28.85 -3.98 -7.78
C LEU A 256 28.52 -5.45 -8.14
N SER A 257 29.51 -6.33 -7.88
CA SER A 257 29.51 -7.74 -7.44
C SER A 257 28.50 -8.77 -8.01
N THR A 258 29.07 -9.93 -8.38
CA THR A 258 28.45 -11.21 -8.80
C THR A 258 27.26 -11.70 -7.97
N LYS A 259 27.16 -11.26 -6.70
CA LYS A 259 26.07 -11.60 -5.78
C LYS A 259 24.75 -10.89 -6.13
N PHE A 260 24.81 -9.68 -6.69
CA PHE A 260 23.64 -8.94 -7.18
C PHE A 260 23.03 -9.60 -8.42
N ASN A 261 23.87 -10.08 -9.34
CA ASN A 261 23.40 -10.81 -10.54
C ASN A 261 22.69 -12.12 -10.19
N GLN A 262 23.11 -12.81 -9.12
CA GLN A 262 22.42 -14.01 -8.64
C GLN A 262 21.06 -13.68 -8.01
N ASN A 263 20.98 -12.66 -7.15
CA ASN A 263 19.70 -12.25 -6.54
C ASN A 263 18.73 -11.64 -7.57
N PHE A 264 19.25 -10.97 -8.59
CA PHE A 264 18.47 -10.47 -9.72
C PHE A 264 17.93 -11.60 -10.60
N GLU A 265 18.73 -12.61 -10.93
CA GLU A 265 18.29 -13.84 -11.63
C GLU A 265 17.23 -14.61 -10.83
N ILE A 266 17.35 -14.66 -9.50
CA ILE A 266 16.36 -15.30 -8.60
C ILE A 266 15.05 -14.49 -8.58
N SER A 267 15.13 -13.16 -8.45
CA SER A 267 13.95 -12.27 -8.50
C SER A 267 13.27 -12.29 -9.87
N ARG A 268 14.05 -12.33 -10.96
CA ARG A 268 13.59 -12.54 -12.34
C ARG A 268 12.88 -13.88 -12.47
N ARG A 269 13.38 -14.98 -11.89
CA ARG A 269 12.67 -16.28 -11.91
C ARG A 269 11.39 -16.30 -11.06
N GLN A 270 11.32 -15.49 -10.01
CA GLN A 270 10.12 -15.32 -9.19
C GLN A 270 9.06 -14.41 -9.85
N SER A 271 9.47 -13.40 -10.63
CA SER A 271 8.54 -12.50 -11.34
C SER A 271 8.21 -12.93 -12.78
N GLU A 272 9.09 -13.69 -13.44
CA GLU A 272 8.85 -14.34 -14.74
C GLU A 272 8.08 -15.67 -14.61
N LYS A 273 7.76 -16.11 -13.39
CA LYS A 273 6.64 -17.03 -13.23
C LYS A 273 5.38 -16.23 -13.55
N SER A 274 4.98 -16.22 -14.83
CA SER A 274 3.55 -16.21 -15.14
C SER A 274 2.94 -17.21 -14.18
N LEU A 275 2.02 -16.78 -13.30
CA LEU A 275 1.36 -17.69 -12.37
C LEU A 275 1.00 -18.92 -13.16
N LYS A 276 1.71 -20.02 -12.90
CA LYS A 276 1.51 -21.22 -13.69
C LYS A 276 0.08 -21.62 -13.42
N ASP A 277 -0.69 -21.83 -14.48
CA ASP A 277 -2.00 -22.41 -14.32
C ASP A 277 -1.84 -23.74 -13.56
N LYS A 278 -2.81 -24.11 -12.73
CA LYS A 278 -2.76 -25.36 -11.94
C LYS A 278 -2.34 -26.54 -12.82
N SER A 279 -2.82 -26.56 -14.07
CA SER A 279 -2.54 -27.62 -15.03
C SER A 279 -1.07 -27.75 -15.45
N GLU A 280 -0.25 -26.73 -15.22
CA GLU A 280 1.19 -26.66 -15.56
C GLU A 280 2.11 -26.87 -14.35
N LEU A 281 1.54 -26.94 -13.14
CA LEU A 281 2.30 -27.13 -11.91
C LEU A 281 2.79 -28.56 -11.76
N SER A 282 4.03 -28.67 -11.27
CA SER A 282 4.68 -29.92 -10.89
C SER A 282 4.93 -29.96 -9.39
N ILE A 283 4.41 -31.00 -8.71
CA ILE A 283 4.54 -31.15 -7.26
C ILE A 283 5.26 -32.46 -6.93
N LEU A 284 6.17 -32.41 -5.97
CA LEU A 284 6.73 -33.59 -5.33
C LEU A 284 6.13 -33.78 -3.92
N LEU A 285 5.44 -34.89 -3.70
CA LEU A 285 4.97 -35.29 -2.38
C LEU A 285 6.05 -36.13 -1.70
N LEU A 286 6.58 -35.62 -0.60
CA LEU A 286 7.48 -36.33 0.29
C LEU A 286 6.66 -36.93 1.43
N PHE A 287 6.57 -38.26 1.47
CA PHE A 287 5.69 -38.94 2.41
C PHE A 287 6.34 -40.16 3.08
N SER A 288 5.79 -40.54 4.22
CA SER A 288 6.00 -41.84 4.85
C SER A 288 4.64 -42.42 5.23
N HIS A 289 4.34 -43.65 4.82
CA HIS A 289 3.34 -44.60 5.34
C HIS A 289 3.52 -45.92 4.57
N VAL A 290 3.00 -46.99 5.15
CA VAL A 290 3.13 -48.38 4.65
C VAL A 290 2.21 -48.71 3.46
N SER A 291 1.15 -47.92 3.17
CA SER A 291 0.13 -48.29 2.18
C SER A 291 0.09 -47.31 1.02
N GLU A 292 0.46 -47.78 -0.18
CA GLU A 292 0.46 -46.96 -1.40
C GLU A 292 -0.94 -46.48 -1.80
N SER A 293 -2.00 -47.23 -1.44
CA SER A 293 -3.39 -46.92 -1.80
C SER A 293 -3.89 -45.58 -1.26
N TYR A 294 -3.46 -45.15 -0.08
CA TYR A 294 -3.91 -43.89 0.53
C TYR A 294 -3.32 -42.67 -0.18
N TYR A 295 -2.12 -42.81 -0.74
CA TYR A 295 -1.45 -41.75 -1.49
C TYR A 295 -2.00 -41.57 -2.88
N ILE A 296 -2.43 -42.65 -3.53
CA ILE A 296 -3.07 -42.59 -4.84
C ILE A 296 -4.32 -41.71 -4.75
N ASN A 297 -5.15 -41.90 -3.72
CA ASN A 297 -6.36 -41.10 -3.53
C ASN A 297 -6.07 -39.64 -3.16
N LEU A 298 -5.09 -39.36 -2.29
CA LEU A 298 -4.66 -37.97 -2.03
C LEU A 298 -4.15 -37.31 -3.32
N MET A 299 -3.38 -38.04 -4.12
CA MET A 299 -2.89 -37.58 -5.41
C MET A 299 -4.05 -37.29 -6.36
N ASP A 300 -5.05 -38.17 -6.45
CA ASP A 300 -6.24 -37.99 -7.28
C ASP A 300 -7.08 -36.81 -6.79
N SER A 301 -7.18 -36.60 -5.48
CA SER A 301 -7.83 -35.43 -4.91
C SER A 301 -7.08 -34.13 -5.20
N ILE A 302 -5.74 -34.13 -5.24
CA ILE A 302 -4.97 -32.95 -5.65
C ILE A 302 -5.14 -32.73 -7.16
N LYS A 303 -5.10 -33.81 -7.96
CA LYS A 303 -5.28 -33.75 -9.41
C LYS A 303 -6.66 -33.23 -9.81
N SER A 304 -7.70 -33.61 -9.08
CA SER A 304 -9.07 -33.14 -9.34
C SER A 304 -9.23 -31.63 -9.16
N THR A 305 -8.34 -30.97 -8.41
CA THR A 305 -8.31 -29.50 -8.27
C THR A 305 -7.67 -28.77 -9.45
N GLY A 306 -7.09 -29.51 -10.41
CA GLY A 306 -6.48 -28.99 -11.64
C GLY A 306 -4.99 -29.28 -11.81
N ILE A 307 -4.30 -29.82 -10.79
CA ILE A 307 -2.84 -30.03 -10.84
C ILE A 307 -2.48 -31.35 -11.49
N LYS A 308 -1.91 -31.34 -12.69
CA LYS A 308 -1.75 -32.56 -13.49
C LYS A 308 -0.53 -33.41 -13.11
N LYS A 309 0.58 -32.79 -12.69
CA LYS A 309 1.84 -33.51 -12.39
C LYS A 309 2.10 -33.54 -10.89
N VAL A 310 1.90 -34.72 -10.30
CA VAL A 310 2.15 -34.99 -8.88
C VAL A 310 2.96 -36.28 -8.79
N ASP A 311 4.20 -36.15 -8.33
CA ASP A 311 5.13 -37.27 -8.15
C ASP A 311 5.31 -37.60 -6.66
N LEU A 312 5.75 -38.83 -6.39
CA LEU A 312 5.80 -39.43 -5.06
C LEU A 312 7.24 -39.79 -4.69
N MET A 313 7.62 -39.55 -3.43
CA MET A 313 8.90 -39.99 -2.87
C MET A 313 8.74 -40.44 -1.41
N LYS A 314 9.20 -41.67 -1.14
CA LYS A 314 9.14 -42.31 0.17
C LYS A 314 10.33 -41.90 1.04
N ILE A 315 10.10 -41.00 2.00
CA ILE A 315 11.16 -40.43 2.85
C ILE A 315 11.74 -41.38 3.90
N PHE A 316 11.12 -42.56 4.09
CA PHE A 316 11.64 -43.61 4.96
C PHE A 316 12.58 -44.58 4.22
N GLU A 317 12.54 -44.60 2.87
CA GLU A 317 13.42 -45.44 2.03
C GLU A 317 14.60 -44.64 1.47
N GLU A 318 14.39 -43.35 1.19
CA GLU A 318 15.40 -42.44 0.63
C GLU A 318 15.31 -41.02 1.20
N THR A 319 16.41 -40.27 1.10
CA THR A 319 16.51 -38.86 1.55
C THR A 319 16.41 -37.94 0.32
N PRO A 320 15.58 -36.88 0.33
CA PRO A 320 15.47 -35.95 -0.80
C PRO A 320 16.81 -35.29 -1.12
N THR A 321 17.05 -35.05 -2.42
CA THR A 321 18.20 -34.28 -2.91
C THR A 321 17.73 -32.93 -3.45
N ILE A 322 18.59 -31.92 -3.35
CA ILE A 322 18.30 -30.58 -3.89
C ILE A 322 18.09 -30.63 -5.41
N GLU A 323 18.85 -31.46 -6.13
CA GLU A 323 18.75 -31.65 -7.57
C GLU A 323 17.37 -32.21 -7.97
N LYS A 324 16.84 -33.18 -7.23
CA LYS A 324 15.51 -33.74 -7.48
C LYS A 324 14.42 -32.71 -7.21
N MET A 325 14.48 -32.02 -6.07
CA MET A 325 13.43 -31.07 -5.68
C MET A 325 13.38 -29.81 -6.55
N LYS A 326 14.51 -29.35 -7.11
CA LYS A 326 14.56 -28.22 -8.05
C LYS A 326 13.80 -28.45 -9.36
N ASN A 327 13.46 -29.71 -9.68
CA ASN A 327 12.66 -30.05 -10.86
C ASN A 327 11.14 -29.89 -10.64
N TYR A 328 10.73 -29.47 -9.44
CA TYR A 328 9.33 -29.29 -9.06
C TYR A 328 9.05 -27.84 -8.65
N ASP A 329 7.84 -27.38 -8.98
CA ASP A 329 7.38 -26.04 -8.65
C ASP A 329 7.13 -25.88 -7.14
N ALA A 330 6.69 -26.94 -6.47
CA ALA A 330 6.57 -27.01 -5.02
C ALA A 330 6.82 -28.42 -4.49
N VAL A 331 7.23 -28.48 -3.22
CA VAL A 331 7.41 -29.72 -2.46
C VAL A 331 6.42 -29.73 -1.30
N PHE A 332 5.69 -30.82 -1.12
CA PHE A 332 4.78 -31.00 0.02
C PHE A 332 5.23 -32.18 0.89
N VAL A 333 5.54 -31.89 2.15
CA VAL A 333 6.10 -32.84 3.12
C VAL A 333 5.09 -33.15 4.22
N PHE A 334 4.82 -34.43 4.42
CA PHE A 334 3.97 -34.91 5.50
C PHE A 334 4.34 -36.35 5.86
N SER A 335 4.27 -36.72 7.13
CA SER A 335 4.92 -37.96 7.57
C SER A 335 4.29 -38.48 8.86
N ASP A 336 3.83 -39.73 8.84
CA ASP A 336 3.34 -40.46 10.03
C ASP A 336 4.35 -41.50 10.56
N SER A 337 5.57 -41.51 10.02
CA SER A 337 6.64 -42.45 10.36
C SER A 337 8.01 -41.76 10.23
N ASN A 338 9.10 -42.50 10.42
CA ASN A 338 10.44 -41.93 10.49
C ASN A 338 10.93 -41.45 9.11
N PHE A 339 11.63 -40.31 9.10
CA PHE A 339 12.53 -39.96 8.01
C PHE A 339 13.78 -40.85 8.09
N LYS A 340 14.28 -41.32 6.95
CA LYS A 340 15.52 -42.13 6.89
C LYS A 340 16.72 -41.41 7.49
N GLU A 341 16.91 -40.15 7.11
CA GLU A 341 17.94 -39.26 7.63
C GLU A 341 17.32 -37.90 7.99
N PRO A 342 16.73 -37.74 9.19
CA PRO A 342 15.87 -36.59 9.50
C PRO A 342 16.59 -35.23 9.48
N ILE A 343 17.83 -35.19 9.98
CA ILE A 343 18.67 -33.98 9.96
C ILE A 343 19.03 -33.60 8.52
N LYS A 344 19.44 -34.58 7.70
CA LYS A 344 19.85 -34.34 6.31
C LYS A 344 18.66 -33.93 5.45
N ALA A 345 17.50 -34.57 5.62
CA ALA A 345 16.26 -34.17 4.98
C ALA A 345 15.91 -32.71 5.28
N GLY A 346 15.96 -32.30 6.56
CA GLY A 346 15.65 -30.92 6.89
C GLY A 346 16.73 -29.91 6.50
N ASN A 347 18.00 -30.30 6.41
CA ASN A 347 19.03 -29.45 5.80
C ASN A 347 18.77 -29.19 4.32
N VAL A 348 18.39 -30.24 3.58
CA VAL A 348 18.08 -30.15 2.15
C VAL A 348 16.80 -29.35 1.89
N LEU A 349 15.77 -29.50 2.74
CA LEU A 349 14.56 -28.67 2.67
C LEU A 349 14.86 -27.19 2.94
N ALA A 350 15.73 -26.89 3.91
CA ALA A 350 16.17 -25.52 4.18
C ALA A 350 16.92 -24.93 2.99
N GLU A 351 17.82 -25.71 2.37
CA GLU A 351 18.54 -25.30 1.16
C GLU A 351 17.57 -25.02 0.00
N TYR A 352 16.55 -25.87 -0.17
CA TYR A 352 15.52 -25.69 -1.19
C TYR A 352 14.72 -24.40 -1.00
N VAL A 353 14.24 -24.13 0.21
CA VAL A 353 13.53 -22.89 0.52
C VAL A 353 14.46 -21.68 0.38
N GLN A 354 15.71 -21.79 0.82
CA GLN A 354 16.71 -20.73 0.67
C GLN A 354 17.02 -20.44 -0.81
N GLY A 355 16.92 -21.43 -1.69
CA GLY A 355 17.02 -21.29 -3.14
C GLY A 355 15.78 -20.74 -3.84
N GLY A 356 14.76 -20.29 -3.09
CA GLY A 356 13.51 -19.76 -3.63
C GLY A 356 12.41 -20.81 -3.84
N GLY A 357 12.58 -22.03 -3.35
CA GLY A 357 11.61 -23.11 -3.49
C GLY A 357 10.36 -22.93 -2.63
N GLY A 358 9.24 -23.45 -3.13
CA GLY A 358 7.94 -23.47 -2.46
C GLY A 358 7.73 -24.73 -1.63
N LEU A 359 7.61 -24.58 -0.31
CA LEU A 359 7.50 -25.72 0.61
C LEU A 359 6.17 -25.69 1.38
N VAL A 360 5.42 -26.77 1.29
CA VAL A 360 4.27 -27.04 2.17
C VAL A 360 4.68 -28.10 3.18
N ILE A 361 4.39 -27.89 4.46
CA ILE A 361 4.64 -28.86 5.54
C ILE A 361 3.36 -29.09 6.32
N SER A 362 3.02 -30.36 6.51
CA SER A 362 1.91 -30.78 7.38
C SER A 362 2.41 -31.37 8.71
N THR A 363 1.50 -31.71 9.62
CA THR A 363 1.78 -32.12 11.01
C THR A 363 2.41 -33.52 11.16
N LEU A 364 2.36 -34.11 12.36
CA LEU A 364 2.98 -35.37 12.77
C LEU A 364 4.52 -35.32 12.82
N TYR A 365 5.24 -36.26 12.21
CA TYR A 365 6.70 -36.37 12.31
C TYR A 365 7.43 -35.15 11.73
N SER A 366 6.71 -34.33 10.97
CA SER A 366 7.21 -33.06 10.42
C SER A 366 7.12 -31.87 11.41
N LEU A 367 6.13 -31.81 12.32
CA LEU A 367 5.87 -30.63 13.19
C LEU A 367 5.65 -30.92 14.69
N THR A 368 5.66 -32.17 15.13
CA THR A 368 5.43 -32.52 16.54
C THR A 368 6.69 -32.31 17.39
N LEU A 369 6.57 -31.57 18.50
CA LEU A 369 7.64 -31.31 19.47
C LEU A 369 7.82 -32.50 20.41
N GLY A 370 9.08 -32.84 20.71
CA GLY A 370 9.42 -34.03 21.50
C GLY A 370 9.11 -35.32 20.76
N GLY A 371 9.04 -35.24 19.42
CA GLY A 371 8.59 -36.30 18.53
C GLY A 371 9.50 -37.52 18.56
N TRP A 372 8.88 -38.65 18.21
CA TRP A 372 9.49 -39.96 18.09
C TRP A 372 10.81 -39.91 17.31
N SER A 373 11.75 -40.80 17.68
CA SER A 373 13.03 -40.97 16.99
C SER A 373 12.80 -41.01 15.49
N GLY A 374 13.42 -40.11 14.72
CA GLY A 374 13.21 -40.05 13.27
C GLY A 374 12.29 -38.91 12.78
N SER A 375 11.86 -38.01 13.66
CA SER A 375 11.12 -36.78 13.27
C SER A 375 12.00 -35.80 12.51
N LEU A 376 11.43 -34.98 11.62
CA LEU A 376 12.17 -34.01 10.79
C LEU A 376 13.03 -33.08 11.65
N GLU A 377 14.33 -32.93 11.36
CA GLU A 377 15.27 -32.14 12.18
C GLU A 377 16.14 -31.23 11.29
N GLY A 378 17.21 -30.67 11.83
CA GLY A 378 18.17 -29.88 11.06
C GLY A 378 17.70 -28.47 10.73
N ALA A 379 18.32 -27.87 9.72
CA ALA A 379 18.26 -26.44 9.48
C ALA A 379 16.83 -25.90 9.26
N ILE A 380 15.93 -26.67 8.64
CA ILE A 380 14.55 -26.22 8.43
C ILE A 380 13.82 -25.95 9.75
N VAL A 381 14.12 -26.72 10.80
CA VAL A 381 13.52 -26.57 12.12
C VAL A 381 14.29 -25.55 12.98
N GLU A 382 15.61 -25.53 12.86
CA GLU A 382 16.50 -24.76 13.75
C GLU A 382 16.74 -23.31 13.31
N LYS A 383 16.74 -23.03 11.99
CA LYS A 383 17.19 -21.75 11.42
C LYS A 383 16.06 -20.83 10.96
N ASP A 384 14.95 -20.80 11.70
CA ASP A 384 13.87 -19.81 11.53
C ASP A 384 13.13 -19.87 10.17
N PHE A 385 13.09 -21.03 9.51
CA PHE A 385 12.36 -21.21 8.24
C PHE A 385 10.85 -21.40 8.42
N LEU A 386 10.44 -22.13 9.46
CA LEU A 386 9.03 -22.44 9.67
C LEU A 386 8.23 -21.20 10.14
N PRO A 387 6.96 -21.06 9.71
CA PRO A 387 6.05 -20.04 10.23
C PRO A 387 5.69 -20.22 11.70
N VAL A 388 5.95 -21.40 12.26
CA VAL A 388 5.52 -21.84 13.58
C VAL A 388 6.58 -22.77 14.16
N LYS A 389 6.74 -22.76 15.49
CA LYS A 389 7.55 -23.79 16.17
C LYS A 389 6.82 -25.11 16.19
N LYS A 390 7.60 -26.19 16.24
CA LYS A 390 7.07 -27.50 16.59
C LYS A 390 6.33 -27.41 17.93
N ALA A 391 5.20 -28.11 18.04
CA ALA A 391 4.39 -28.13 19.25
C ALA A 391 3.91 -29.54 19.59
N LYS A 392 3.44 -29.73 20.83
CA LYS A 392 2.91 -31.03 21.27
C LYS A 392 1.71 -31.43 20.41
N ARG A 393 1.63 -32.72 20.05
CA ARG A 393 0.48 -33.29 19.36
C ARG A 393 -0.77 -33.17 20.26
N ILE A 394 -1.89 -32.84 19.64
CA ILE A 394 -3.22 -32.83 20.25
C ILE A 394 -4.05 -33.90 19.56
N ASP A 395 -4.58 -34.82 20.37
CA ASP A 395 -5.54 -35.84 19.94
C ASP A 395 -6.92 -35.45 20.47
N LYS A 396 -7.62 -34.58 19.72
CA LYS A 396 -9.01 -34.20 19.99
C LYS A 396 -9.93 -34.80 18.92
N LYS A 397 -11.18 -35.05 19.30
CA LYS A 397 -12.23 -35.46 18.37
C LYS A 397 -12.90 -34.22 17.77
N ARG A 398 -13.07 -34.20 16.44
CA ARG A 398 -13.94 -33.28 15.68
C ARG A 398 -13.65 -31.79 15.89
N ILE A 399 -12.40 -31.38 15.66
CA ILE A 399 -12.06 -29.95 15.52
C ILE A 399 -12.53 -29.45 14.13
N LYS A 400 -12.99 -28.20 14.05
CA LYS A 400 -13.52 -27.60 12.82
C LYS A 400 -12.83 -26.28 12.52
N LEU A 401 -12.87 -25.86 11.25
CA LEU A 401 -12.47 -24.52 10.83
C LEU A 401 -13.06 -23.48 11.79
N GLY A 402 -12.18 -22.69 12.39
CA GLY A 402 -12.55 -21.61 13.28
C GLY A 402 -12.45 -20.28 12.57
N GLU A 403 -11.67 -19.36 13.14
CA GLU A 403 -11.47 -18.03 12.60
C GLU A 403 -10.67 -18.05 11.29
N ILE A 404 -11.18 -17.35 10.27
CA ILE A 404 -10.42 -17.02 9.06
C ILE A 404 -9.93 -15.58 9.21
N ILE A 405 -8.64 -15.43 9.50
CA ILE A 405 -8.01 -14.12 9.76
C ILE A 405 -7.87 -13.34 8.45
N GLU A 406 -7.53 -14.05 7.36
CA GLU A 406 -7.38 -13.46 6.03
C GLU A 406 -8.37 -14.08 5.03
N PRO A 407 -9.65 -13.64 5.02
CA PRO A 407 -10.70 -14.26 4.20
C PRO A 407 -10.47 -14.11 2.70
N ASN A 408 -9.67 -13.12 2.28
CA ASN A 408 -9.32 -12.88 0.88
C ASN A 408 -7.99 -13.52 0.47
N HIS A 409 -7.30 -14.23 1.38
CA HIS A 409 -6.03 -14.88 1.04
C HIS A 409 -6.27 -16.05 0.07
N TYR A 410 -5.38 -16.21 -0.93
CA TYR A 410 -5.53 -17.20 -1.99
C TYR A 410 -5.76 -18.63 -1.47
N ILE A 411 -5.02 -19.02 -0.42
CA ILE A 411 -5.15 -20.32 0.25
C ILE A 411 -6.60 -20.62 0.67
N MET A 412 -7.39 -19.61 1.05
CA MET A 412 -8.78 -19.77 1.51
C MET A 412 -9.82 -19.75 0.38
N LYS A 413 -9.40 -19.65 -0.90
CA LYS A 413 -10.31 -19.64 -2.04
C LYS A 413 -11.15 -20.93 -2.08
N ASN A 414 -12.47 -20.79 -2.00
CA ASN A 414 -13.43 -21.90 -1.92
C ASN A 414 -13.20 -22.82 -0.71
N VAL A 415 -12.69 -22.27 0.40
CA VAL A 415 -12.58 -22.98 1.68
C VAL A 415 -13.46 -22.28 2.70
N THR A 416 -14.63 -22.86 2.95
CA THR A 416 -15.64 -22.35 3.89
C THR A 416 -15.99 -23.37 4.96
N ASN A 417 -15.75 -24.66 4.71
CA ASN A 417 -16.01 -25.74 5.62
C ASN A 417 -14.79 -26.67 5.70
N PHE A 418 -14.29 -26.91 6.92
CA PHE A 418 -13.30 -27.95 7.17
C PHE A 418 -13.61 -28.63 8.50
N ASP A 419 -14.00 -29.90 8.43
CA ASP A 419 -14.22 -30.77 9.58
C ASP A 419 -13.10 -31.82 9.62
N CYS A 420 -12.29 -31.78 10.67
CA CYS A 420 -11.16 -32.66 10.85
C CYS A 420 -11.57 -34.06 11.40
N GLY A 421 -12.87 -34.36 11.29
CA GLY A 421 -13.49 -35.68 11.39
C GLY A 421 -13.25 -36.39 12.71
N ASN A 422 -13.17 -37.73 12.66
CA ASN A 422 -13.17 -38.56 13.87
C ASN A 422 -11.85 -38.49 14.65
N GLU A 423 -10.75 -38.12 14.00
CA GLU A 423 -9.43 -37.97 14.63
C GLU A 423 -8.68 -36.77 14.09
N SER A 424 -8.69 -35.67 14.84
CA SER A 424 -8.09 -34.42 14.39
C SER A 424 -6.61 -34.36 14.79
N LEU A 425 -5.75 -35.02 14.02
CA LEU A 425 -4.30 -34.97 14.24
C LEU A 425 -3.78 -33.57 13.94
N HIS A 426 -3.48 -32.81 14.97
CA HIS A 426 -2.87 -31.48 14.86
C HIS A 426 -1.93 -31.23 16.04
N THR A 427 -1.27 -30.08 16.06
CA THR A 427 -0.34 -29.69 17.11
C THR A 427 -0.80 -28.42 17.82
N ALA A 428 -0.40 -28.27 19.08
CA ALA A 428 -0.75 -27.17 19.99
C ALA A 428 -0.08 -25.83 19.62
N ILE A 429 -0.11 -25.45 18.35
CA ILE A 429 0.49 -24.24 17.82
C ILE A 429 -0.49 -23.09 18.01
N THR A 430 -0.20 -22.16 18.90
CA THR A 430 -1.07 -20.98 19.13
C THR A 430 -0.44 -19.67 18.66
N ARG A 431 0.90 -19.63 18.58
CA ARG A 431 1.69 -18.43 18.28
C ARG A 431 2.53 -18.62 17.01
N PRO A 432 2.52 -17.64 16.08
CA PRO A 432 3.41 -17.64 14.94
C PRO A 432 4.85 -17.27 15.33
N GLU A 433 5.82 -17.71 14.53
CA GLU A 433 7.19 -17.20 14.57
C GLU A 433 7.27 -15.79 13.96
N LYS A 434 8.37 -15.07 14.26
CA LYS A 434 8.58 -13.72 13.74
C LYS A 434 8.57 -13.69 12.22
N GLY A 435 7.77 -12.80 11.63
CA GLY A 435 7.65 -12.64 10.18
C GLY A 435 6.75 -13.68 9.49
N ALA A 436 6.08 -14.54 10.26
CA ALA A 436 5.03 -15.40 9.74
C ALA A 436 3.69 -14.68 9.69
N ASN A 437 2.86 -15.04 8.71
CA ASN A 437 1.51 -14.58 8.54
C ASN A 437 0.52 -15.72 8.88
N VAL A 438 -0.48 -15.45 9.72
CA VAL A 438 -1.48 -16.46 10.12
C VAL A 438 -2.74 -16.24 9.31
N ILE A 439 -3.17 -17.26 8.57
CA ILE A 439 -4.30 -17.14 7.63
C ILE A 439 -5.59 -17.62 8.28
N SER A 440 -5.54 -18.72 9.02
CA SER A 440 -6.72 -19.29 9.67
C SER A 440 -6.37 -20.10 10.91
N ARG A 441 -7.37 -20.28 11.77
CA ARG A 441 -7.30 -21.04 13.00
C ARG A 441 -8.35 -22.14 13.03
N TRP A 442 -8.06 -23.16 13.81
CA TRP A 442 -9.07 -24.09 14.29
C TRP A 442 -9.98 -23.43 15.33
N ASN A 443 -11.17 -23.98 15.54
CA ASN A 443 -12.13 -23.48 16.52
C ASN A 443 -11.65 -23.57 17.99
N ASP A 444 -10.57 -24.30 18.27
CA ASP A 444 -9.92 -24.32 19.58
C ASP A 444 -8.81 -23.26 19.75
N GLY A 445 -8.63 -22.40 18.74
CA GLY A 445 -7.67 -21.30 18.74
C GLY A 445 -6.27 -21.66 18.23
N THR A 446 -5.97 -22.94 18.00
CA THR A 446 -4.70 -23.33 17.37
C THR A 446 -4.65 -22.89 15.90
N ILE A 447 -3.45 -22.58 15.41
CA ILE A 447 -3.21 -22.18 14.03
C ILE A 447 -3.52 -23.36 13.12
N LEU A 448 -4.35 -23.13 12.10
CA LEU A 448 -4.64 -24.11 11.04
C LEU A 448 -3.68 -23.90 9.86
N VAL A 449 -3.61 -22.67 9.35
CA VAL A 449 -2.68 -22.30 8.27
C VAL A 449 -1.86 -21.08 8.67
N ALA A 450 -0.55 -21.17 8.48
CA ALA A 450 0.35 -20.03 8.53
C ALA A 450 1.40 -20.11 7.41
N THR A 451 1.84 -18.95 6.93
CA THR A 451 2.85 -18.82 5.89
C THR A 451 4.04 -18.02 6.42
N LYS A 452 5.22 -18.24 5.86
CA LYS A 452 6.38 -17.41 6.13
C LYS A 452 7.14 -17.18 4.85
N LYS A 453 7.35 -15.90 4.56
CA LYS A 453 8.20 -15.40 3.48
C LYS A 453 9.24 -14.50 4.13
N LYS A 454 10.52 -14.71 3.83
CA LYS A 454 11.61 -13.87 4.36
C LYS A 454 12.13 -12.98 3.22
N LYS A 455 12.46 -11.73 3.56
CA LYS A 455 12.85 -10.62 2.64
C LYS A 455 13.54 -11.06 1.35
N SER A 456 13.02 -10.60 0.20
CA SER A 456 13.57 -10.50 -1.18
C SER A 456 14.38 -11.66 -1.80
N ASP A 457 14.85 -12.65 -1.04
CA ASP A 457 15.77 -13.72 -1.47
C ASP A 457 15.35 -15.11 -0.96
N PHE A 458 14.25 -15.25 -0.20
CA PHE A 458 13.83 -16.53 0.38
C PHE A 458 12.53 -17.05 -0.25
N GLY A 459 12.46 -18.36 -0.47
CA GLY A 459 11.24 -19.07 -0.85
C GLY A 459 10.18 -19.04 0.24
N ILE A 460 9.07 -19.70 -0.03
CA ILE A 460 7.88 -19.65 0.83
C ILE A 460 7.68 -20.97 1.57
N VAL A 461 7.31 -20.86 2.85
CA VAL A 461 6.90 -22.02 3.65
C VAL A 461 5.45 -21.85 4.07
N VAL A 462 4.62 -22.83 3.72
CA VAL A 462 3.22 -22.94 4.16
C VAL A 462 3.12 -24.10 5.15
N VAL A 463 2.55 -23.85 6.33
CA VAL A 463 2.24 -24.90 7.29
C VAL A 463 0.75 -25.18 7.32
N LEU A 464 0.41 -26.47 7.20
CA LEU A 464 -0.93 -27.03 7.36
C LEU A 464 -0.98 -27.87 8.64
N ASN A 465 -1.65 -27.38 9.67
CA ASN A 465 -1.71 -28.06 10.97
C ASN A 465 -2.80 -29.14 11.02
N PHE A 466 -2.76 -30.08 10.08
CA PHE A 466 -3.53 -31.34 10.06
C PHE A 466 -2.82 -32.36 9.18
N TYR A 467 -3.09 -33.66 9.37
CA TYR A 467 -2.56 -34.72 8.51
C TYR A 467 -3.40 -34.83 7.21
N PRO A 468 -2.81 -34.90 6.01
CA PRO A 468 -3.53 -34.62 4.76
C PRO A 468 -4.32 -35.79 4.19
N ILE A 469 -4.42 -36.91 4.90
CA ILE A 469 -5.25 -38.07 4.52
C ILE A 469 -6.65 -37.90 5.12
N SER A 470 -7.70 -38.13 4.34
CA SER A 470 -9.11 -38.03 4.75
C SER A 470 -9.72 -39.40 5.09
N ASP A 471 -10.96 -39.36 5.57
CA ASP A 471 -11.77 -40.54 5.87
C ASP A 471 -12.18 -41.36 4.65
N ALA A 472 -12.13 -40.79 3.44
CA ALA A 472 -12.35 -41.53 2.19
C ALA A 472 -11.18 -42.48 1.88
N GLU A 473 -9.95 -42.11 2.27
CA GLU A 473 -8.77 -42.94 2.07
C GLU A 473 -8.60 -43.94 3.20
N TYR A 474 -8.74 -43.45 4.41
CA TYR A 474 -8.52 -44.22 5.61
C TYR A 474 -9.52 -43.73 6.63
N ASN A 475 -10.48 -44.57 7.05
CA ASN A 475 -11.65 -44.27 7.90
C ASN A 475 -11.33 -43.67 9.29
N ARG A 476 -10.57 -42.58 9.30
CA ARG A 476 -9.93 -41.79 10.36
C ARG A 476 -9.67 -40.40 9.77
N TYR A 477 -9.17 -39.46 10.57
CA TYR A 477 -8.83 -38.11 10.11
C TYR A 477 -10.03 -37.28 9.64
N TRP A 478 -9.82 -36.41 8.65
CA TRP A 478 -10.76 -35.37 8.24
C TRP A 478 -11.81 -35.86 7.25
N SER A 479 -12.97 -35.19 7.25
CA SER A 479 -14.10 -35.58 6.42
C SER A 479 -13.88 -35.21 4.96
N SER A 480 -13.86 -36.20 4.07
CA SER A 480 -13.79 -36.04 2.61
C SER A 480 -14.91 -35.16 2.01
N GLN A 481 -16.02 -34.97 2.74
CA GLN A 481 -17.12 -34.07 2.39
C GLN A 481 -16.85 -32.59 2.75
N THR A 482 -15.59 -32.17 2.83
CA THR A 482 -15.18 -30.81 3.24
C THR A 482 -14.25 -30.17 2.22
N ASP A 483 -13.93 -28.88 2.40
CA ASP A 483 -13.09 -28.12 1.48
C ASP A 483 -11.57 -28.34 1.71
N ALA A 484 -11.18 -29.35 2.49
CA ALA A 484 -9.77 -29.57 2.86
C ALA A 484 -8.87 -29.84 1.63
N SER A 485 -9.38 -30.53 0.61
CA SER A 485 -8.66 -30.74 -0.65
C SER A 485 -8.38 -29.42 -1.38
N ASN A 486 -9.31 -28.47 -1.34
CA ASN A 486 -9.09 -27.11 -1.86
C ASN A 486 -8.01 -26.40 -1.02
N LEU A 487 -8.03 -26.55 0.30
CA LEU A 487 -7.04 -25.94 1.18
C LEU A 487 -5.61 -26.45 0.89
N ILE A 488 -5.45 -27.77 0.71
CA ILE A 488 -4.17 -28.39 0.32
C ILE A 488 -3.74 -27.88 -1.05
N ALA A 489 -4.61 -27.98 -2.06
CA ALA A 489 -4.28 -27.58 -3.42
C ALA A 489 -3.90 -26.10 -3.53
N ASN A 490 -4.67 -25.22 -2.89
CA ASN A 490 -4.40 -23.78 -2.89
C ASN A 490 -3.10 -23.47 -2.14
N SER A 491 -2.77 -24.24 -1.10
CA SER A 491 -1.51 -24.09 -0.35
C SER A 491 -0.30 -24.50 -1.18
N VAL A 492 -0.40 -25.59 -1.94
CA VAL A 492 0.68 -26.01 -2.84
C VAL A 492 0.83 -25.05 -4.02
N GLU A 493 -0.27 -24.60 -4.62
CA GLU A 493 -0.25 -23.59 -5.68
C GLU A 493 0.32 -22.26 -5.18
N TYR A 494 -0.11 -21.81 -4.00
CA TYR A 494 0.43 -20.60 -3.39
C TYR A 494 1.93 -20.75 -3.14
N ALA A 495 2.38 -21.91 -2.63
CA ALA A 495 3.79 -22.19 -2.43
C ALA A 495 4.58 -22.20 -3.76
N ALA A 496 3.98 -22.71 -4.83
CA ALA A 496 4.62 -22.80 -6.14
C ALA A 496 4.79 -21.45 -6.83
N ASN A 497 3.90 -20.49 -6.57
CA ASN A 497 3.77 -19.27 -7.37
C ASN A 497 4.20 -17.99 -6.64
N TYR A 498 4.33 -17.99 -5.31
CA TYR A 498 4.58 -16.79 -4.48
C TYR A 498 5.77 -16.97 -3.54
#